data_AF-A0A8J3W9N4-F1
#
_entry.id   AF-A0A8J3W9N4-F1
#
_cell.length_a   1.000
_cell.length_b   1.000
_cell.length_c   1.000
_cell.angle_alpha   90.00
_cell.angle_beta   90.00
_cell.angle_gamma   90.00
#
_symmetry.space_group_name_H-M   'P 1'
#
loop_
_entity.id
_entity.type
_entity.pdbx_description
1 polymer ?
#
loop_
_entity_poly.entity_id
_entity_poly.type
_entity_poly.pdbx_seq_one_letter_code
_entity_poly.pdbx_strand_id
1 'polypeptide(L)' 'MKLTTSSGKFLPTLFVIGAVFFIVREPAKAAHFAAAAMDGLMKVADSLVTFLSNFG' A
#
# COMPACT_ATOMS: atom_id res chain seq x y z
N MET A 1 1.77 19.25 -32.70
CA MET A 1 0.90 18.45 -31.82
C MET A 1 1.37 18.64 -30.39
N LYS A 2 0.63 19.39 -29.57
CA LYS A 2 0.96 19.62 -28.16
C LYS A 2 0.49 18.39 -27.39
N LEU A 3 1.41 17.48 -27.06
CA LEU A 3 1.13 16.37 -26.15
C LEU A 3 0.90 16.96 -24.77
N THR A 4 -0.34 17.33 -24.51
CA THR A 4 -0.84 17.56 -23.16
C THR A 4 -0.80 16.19 -22.47
N THR A 5 0.33 15.93 -21.83
CA THR A 5 0.52 14.76 -20.96
C THR A 5 -0.45 14.92 -19.79
N SER A 6 -1.60 14.25 -19.89
CA SER A 6 -2.45 13.94 -18.75
C SER A 6 -1.70 12.95 -17.85
N SER A 7 -0.69 13.47 -17.14
CA SER A 7 0.30 12.70 -16.39
C SER A 7 -0.23 12.19 -15.03
N GLY A 8 -1.48 12.53 -14.67
CA GLY A 8 -2.03 12.24 -13.35
C GLY A 8 -2.47 10.78 -13.14
N LYS A 9 -2.72 10.03 -14.21
CA LYS A 9 -3.25 8.65 -14.12
C LYS A 9 -2.28 7.57 -14.58
N PHE A 10 -1.17 7.96 -15.21
CA PHE A 10 -0.20 7.01 -15.76
C PHE A 10 0.64 6.35 -14.65
N LEU A 11 1.08 7.12 -13.66
CA LEU A 11 1.81 6.62 -12.50
C LEU A 11 1.00 5.60 -11.67
N PRO A 12 -0.23 5.90 -11.20
CA PRO A 12 -0.99 4.95 -10.40
C PRO A 12 -1.31 3.68 -11.19
N THR A 13 -1.57 3.79 -12.50
CA THR A 13 -1.82 2.62 -13.36
C THR A 13 -0.58 1.72 -13.48
N LEU A 14 0.61 2.28 -13.68
CA LEU A 14 1.86 1.51 -13.71
C LEU A 14 2.15 0.82 -12.38
N PHE A 15 1.88 1.49 -11.26
CA PHE A 15 2.02 0.88 -9.93
C PHE A 15 1.06 -0.30 -9.73
N VAL A 16 -0.20 -0.15 -10.14
CA VAL A 16 -1.18 -1.24 -10.07
C VAL A 16 -0.75 -2.41 -10.95
N ILE A 17 -0.34 -2.16 -12.19
CA ILE A 17 0.12 -3.22 -13.10
C ILE A 17 1.37 -3.92 -12.54
N GLY A 18 2.33 -3.16 -12.01
CA GLY A 18 3.53 -3.70 -11.38
C GLY A 18 3.20 -4.55 -10.16
N ALA A 19 2.29 -4.09 -9.30
CA ALA A 19 1.83 -4.83 -8.13
C ALA A 19 1.13 -6.13 -8.54
N VAL A 20 0.20 -6.09 -9.50
CA VAL A 20 -0.53 -7.27 -10.00
C VAL A 20 0.44 -8.27 -10.64
N PHE A 21 1.41 -7.81 -11.43
CA PHE A 21 2.44 -8.66 -12.03
C PHE A 21 3.28 -9.36 -10.96
N PHE A 22 3.70 -8.65 -9.91
CA PHE A 22 4.48 -9.22 -8.82
C PHE A 22 3.68 -10.23 -7.98
N ILE A 23 2.39 -9.97 -7.73
CA ILE A 23 1.48 -10.89 -7.05
C ILE A 23 1.34 -12.20 -7.81
N VAL A 24 1.22 -12.15 -9.14
CA VAL A 24 1.08 -13.37 -9.97
C VAL A 24 2.41 -14.13 -10.09
N ARG A 25 3.54 -13.43 -10.21
CA ARG A 25 4.86 -14.07 -10.38
C ARG A 25 5.44 -14.63 -9.07
N GLU A 26 5.29 -13.91 -7.96
CA GLU A 26 5.87 -14.25 -6.66
C GLU A 26 4.84 -14.04 -5.54
N PRO A 27 3.74 -14.83 -5.51
CA PRO A 27 2.63 -14.63 -4.58
C PRO A 27 3.06 -14.73 -3.12
N ALA A 28 4.02 -15.61 -2.81
CA ALA A 28 4.54 -15.77 -1.45
C ALA A 28 5.20 -14.48 -0.93
N LYS A 29 6.03 -13.81 -1.75
CA LYS A 29 6.68 -12.56 -1.34
C LYS A 29 5.67 -11.43 -1.25
N ALA A 30 4.74 -11.34 -2.19
CA ALA A 30 3.68 -10.33 -2.16
C ALA A 30 2.80 -10.46 -0.90
N ALA A 31 2.46 -11.69 -0.50
CA ALA A 31 1.74 -11.95 0.74
C ALA A 31 2.54 -11.54 1.98
N HIS A 32 3.86 -11.79 2.02
CA HIS A 32 4.71 -11.33 3.11
C HIS A 32 4.77 -9.80 3.23
N PHE A 33 4.87 -9.09 2.11
CA PHE A 33 4.85 -7.61 2.12
C PHE A 33 3.48 -7.06 2.55
N ALA A 34 2.39 -7.65 2.05
CA ALA A 34 1.04 -7.26 2.43
C ALA A 34 0.78 -7.54 3.92
N ALA A 35 1.21 -8.69 4.44
CA ALA A 35 1.11 -9.06 5.85
C ALA A 35 1.92 -8.10 6.73
N ALA A 36 3.18 -7.81 6.36
CA ALA A 36 4.01 -6.87 7.09
C ALA A 36 3.43 -5.45 7.12
N ALA A 37 2.80 -5.01 6.03
CA ALA A 37 2.12 -3.72 5.97
C ALA A 37 0.87 -3.67 6.85
N MET A 38 0.07 -4.75 6.85
CA MET A 38 -1.11 -4.89 7.72
C MET A 38 -0.73 -4.96 9.20
N ASP A 39 0.31 -5.71 9.55
CA ASP A 39 0.84 -5.77 10.92
C ASP A 39 1.33 -4.39 11.39
N GLY A 40 2.01 -3.64 10.52
CA GLY A 40 2.42 -2.27 10.80
C GLY A 40 1.22 -1.35 11.04
N LEU A 41 0.19 -1.45 10.21
CA LEU A 41 -1.04 -0.66 10.34
C LEU A 41 -1.79 -1.01 11.63
N MET A 42 -1.93 -2.28 11.97
CA MET A 42 -2.53 -2.73 13.22
C MET A 42 -1.76 -2.22 14.43
N LYS A 43 -0.42 -2.30 14.42
CA LYS A 43 0.40 -1.75 15.51
C LYS A 43 0.21 -0.25 15.68
N VAL A 44 0.11 0.50 14.60
CA VAL A 44 -0.17 1.94 14.66
C VAL A 44 -1.57 2.17 15.23
N ALA A 45 -2.57 1.44 14.76
CA ALA A 45 -3.94 1.53 15.27
C ALA A 45 -4.01 1.21 16.77
N ASP A 46 -3.39 0.11 17.20
CA ASP A 46 -3.31 -0.29 18.61
C ASP A 46 -2.59 0.76 19.45
N SER A 47 -1.51 1.36 18.94
CA SER A 47 -0.81 2.44 19.63
C SER A 47 -1.66 3.70 19.78
N LEU A 48 -2.49 4.01 18.77
CA LEU A 48 -3.42 5.13 18.78
C LEU A 48 -4.58 4.91 19.74
N VAL A 49 -5.14 3.70 19.74
CA VAL A 49 -6.18 3.28 20.69
C VAL A 49 -5.63 3.33 22.10
N THR A 50 -4.45 2.75 22.34
CA THR A 50 -3.79 2.77 23.65
C THR A 50 -3.49 4.18 24.14
N PHE A 51 -3.07 5.08 23.24
CA PHE A 51 -2.88 6.50 23.56
C PHE A 51 -4.19 7.16 23.96
N LEU A 52 -5.26 6.96 23.18
CA LEU A 52 -6.59 7.51 23.48
C LEU A 52 -7.19 6.94 24.78
N SER A 53 -6.95 5.67 25.09
CA SER A 53 -7.41 5.03 26.32
C SER A 53 -6.65 5.46 27.58
N ASN A 54 -5.41 5.95 27.45
CA ASN A 54 -4.63 6.46 28.59
C ASN A 54 -4.77 7.99 28.78
N PHE A 55 -5.27 8.72 27.79
CA PHE A 55 -5.55 10.16 27.87
C PHE A 55 -7.02 10.48 28.20
N GLY A 56 -7.90 9.47 28.25
CA GLY A 56 -9.30 9.57 28.69
C GLY A 56 -9.45 9.40 30.19
#